data_AF-A0A523GM66-F1
#
_entry.id   AF-A0A523GM66-F1
#
_cell.length_a   1.000
_cell.length_b   1.000
_cell.length_c   1.000
_cell.angle_alpha   90.00
_cell.angle_beta   90.00
_cell.angle_gamma   90.00
#
_symmetry.space_group_name_H-M   'P 1'
#
loop_
_entity.id
_entity.type
_entity.pdbx_description
1 polymer ?
#
loop_
_entity_poly.entity_id
_entity_poly.type
_entity_poly.pdbx_seq_one_letter_code
_entity_poly.pdbx_strand_id
1 'polypeptide(L)'
;MGFIRLHQIIGRPAVTEEEAERNRRDAEAEKASGQKPNKRPKCARNALPPIIPISKSHWWAKVKDGKFPQPVKLGPRTTAWRISDIQALVEQLSGGVK
;
A
#
# COMPACT_ATOMS: atom_id res chain seq x y z
N MET A 1 1.67 20.55 6.66
CA MET A 1 2.18 19.91 5.43
C MET A 1 2.79 18.56 5.79
N GLY A 2 2.07 17.46 5.57
CA GLY A 2 2.51 16.11 5.96
C GLY A 2 2.83 15.21 4.77
N PHE A 3 3.26 13.99 5.07
CA PHE A 3 3.58 12.95 4.08
C PHE A 3 2.71 11.72 4.28
N ILE A 4 2.32 11.09 3.17
CA ILE A 4 1.62 9.81 3.18
C ILE A 4 2.36 8.77 2.35
N ARG A 5 2.18 7.51 2.75
CA ARG A 5 2.79 6.37 2.08
C ARG A 5 1.81 5.70 1.13
N LEU A 6 2.35 4.98 0.15
CA LEU A 6 1.60 4.24 -0.86
C LEU A 6 0.39 3.49 -0.31
N HIS A 7 0.58 2.72 0.76
CA HIS A 7 -0.49 1.90 1.33
C HIS A 7 -1.61 2.68 2.05
N GLN A 8 -1.38 3.96 2.36
CA GLN A 8 -2.45 4.85 2.85
C GLN A 8 -3.24 5.40 1.66
N ILE A 9 -2.60 5.53 0.50
CA ILE A 9 -3.24 5.98 -0.73
C ILE A 9 -4.10 4.87 -1.34
N ILE A 10 -3.50 3.69 -1.57
CA ILE A 10 -4.18 2.54 -2.20
C ILE A 10 -4.93 1.64 -1.20
N GLY A 11 -4.88 1.99 0.09
CA GLY A 11 -5.46 1.18 1.16
C GLY A 11 -4.72 -0.13 1.43
N ARG A 12 -5.26 -0.90 2.38
CA ARG A 12 -4.87 -2.29 2.66
C ARG A 12 -6.09 -3.09 3.15
N PRO A 13 -6.21 -4.38 2.81
CA PRO A 13 -7.27 -5.23 3.35
C PRO A 13 -7.05 -5.47 4.84
N ALA A 14 -8.15 -5.68 5.57
CA ALA A 14 -8.12 -6.21 6.93
C ALA A 14 -7.58 -7.64 6.91
N VAL A 15 -7.05 -8.07 8.05
CA VAL A 15 -6.69 -9.47 8.32
C VAL A 15 -7.40 -9.86 9.59
N THR A 16 -8.28 -10.85 9.52
CA THR A 16 -9.00 -11.38 10.69
C THR A 16 -8.06 -12.24 11.53
N GLU A 17 -8.41 -12.48 12.79
CA GLU A 17 -7.58 -13.32 13.67
C GLU A 17 -7.45 -14.74 13.13
N GLU A 18 -8.56 -15.32 12.65
CA GLU A 18 -8.53 -16.66 12.04
C GLU A 18 -7.63 -16.73 10.80
N GLU A 19 -7.64 -15.67 9.97
CA GLU A 19 -6.76 -15.59 8.81
C GLU A 19 -5.30 -15.47 9.23
N ALA A 20 -5.03 -14.68 10.28
CA ALA A 20 -3.70 -14.55 10.86
C ALA A 20 -3.20 -15.90 11.42
N GLU A 21 -4.05 -16.67 12.10
CA GLU A 21 -3.75 -18.02 12.59
C GLU A 21 -3.44 -18.98 11.45
N ARG A 22 -4.28 -19.02 10.41
CA ARG A 22 -4.01 -19.83 9.20
C ARG A 22 -2.67 -19.45 8.57
N ASN A 23 -2.38 -18.16 8.46
CA ASN A 23 -1.09 -17.67 7.95
C ASN A 23 0.10 -18.03 8.85
N ARG A 24 -0.09 -18.15 10.16
CA ARG A 24 0.93 -18.64 11.10
C ARG A 24 1.18 -20.14 10.89
N ARG A 25 0.12 -20.95 10.87
CA ARG A 25 0.18 -22.40 10.64
C ARG A 25 0.83 -22.75 9.31
N ASP A 26 0.40 -22.10 8.22
CA ASP A 26 0.98 -22.35 6.90
C ASP A 26 2.46 -22.01 6.86
N ALA A 27 2.86 -20.92 7.52
CA ALA A 27 4.27 -20.55 7.58
C ALA A 27 5.12 -21.49 8.45
N GLU A 28 4.55 -22.15 9.45
CA GLU A 28 5.19 -23.21 10.22
C GLU A 28 5.33 -24.49 9.39
N ALA A 29 4.27 -24.88 8.65
CA ALA A 29 4.29 -26.02 7.76
C ALA A 29 5.30 -25.85 6.60
N GLU A 30 5.34 -24.68 5.97
CA GLU A 30 6.32 -24.35 4.92
C GLU A 30 7.75 -24.45 5.48
N LYS A 31 8.01 -23.93 6.68
CA LYS A 31 9.31 -24.05 7.35
C LYS A 31 9.68 -25.49 7.68
N ALA A 32 8.73 -26.29 8.18
CA ALA A 32 8.96 -27.70 8.49
C ALA A 32 9.33 -28.52 7.24
N SER A 33 8.80 -28.14 6.07
CA SER A 33 9.16 -28.70 4.76
C SER A 33 10.54 -28.23 4.24
N GLY A 34 11.22 -27.32 4.96
CA GLY A 34 12.48 -26.71 4.53
C GLY A 34 12.32 -25.62 3.46
N GLN A 35 11.07 -25.31 3.07
CA GLN A 35 10.76 -24.26 2.09
C GLN A 35 10.68 -22.90 2.80
N LYS A 36 11.16 -21.85 2.13
CA LYS A 36 11.02 -20.48 2.64
C LYS A 36 9.53 -20.10 2.69
N PRO A 37 9.00 -19.62 3.82
CA PRO A 37 7.59 -19.32 3.93
C PRO A 37 7.19 -18.10 3.09
N ASN A 38 5.95 -18.12 2.59
CA ASN A 38 5.37 -17.02 1.83
C ASN A 38 5.15 -15.77 2.69
N LYS A 39 5.25 -14.59 2.09
CA LYS A 39 5.13 -13.29 2.78
C LYS A 39 3.66 -12.90 3.04
N ARG A 40 2.94 -13.71 3.81
CA ARG A 40 1.57 -13.44 4.27
C ARG A 40 1.57 -12.68 5.61
N PRO A 41 0.56 -11.82 5.87
CA PRO A 41 0.45 -11.12 7.15
C PRO A 41 0.09 -12.09 8.28
N LYS A 42 0.86 -12.07 9.37
CA LYS A 42 0.73 -13.02 10.50
C LYS A 42 0.04 -12.43 11.74
N CYS A 43 -0.23 -11.14 11.72
CA CYS A 43 -0.89 -10.42 12.80
C CYS A 43 -2.19 -9.83 12.27
N ALA A 44 -3.26 -9.93 13.06
CA ALA A 44 -4.51 -9.26 12.78
C ALA A 44 -4.31 -7.74 12.72
N ARG A 45 -5.01 -7.11 11.79
CA ARG A 45 -4.89 -5.67 11.55
C ARG A 45 -6.12 -5.13 10.83
N ASN A 46 -6.49 -3.90 11.14
CA ASN A 46 -7.65 -3.23 10.55
C ASN A 46 -7.43 -2.90 9.07
N ALA A 47 -8.53 -2.81 8.32
CA ALA A 47 -8.52 -2.32 6.96
C ALA A 47 -8.21 -0.82 6.95
N LEU A 48 -7.46 -0.38 5.94
CA LEU A 48 -7.35 1.04 5.60
C LEU A 48 -8.08 1.24 4.27
N PRO A 49 -9.16 2.05 4.24
CA PRO A 49 -9.86 2.32 2.99
C PRO A 49 -8.93 3.08 2.03
N PRO A 50 -8.99 2.77 0.72
CA PRO A 50 -8.21 3.49 -0.28
C PRO A 50 -8.74 4.90 -0.49
N ILE A 51 -7.83 5.87 -0.62
CA ILE A 51 -8.13 7.20 -1.15
C ILE A 51 -8.31 7.09 -2.66
N ILE A 52 -7.43 6.34 -3.32
CA ILE A 52 -7.48 6.07 -4.75
C ILE A 52 -7.46 4.54 -4.93
N PRO A 53 -8.58 3.91 -5.33
CA PRO A 53 -8.74 2.45 -5.33
C PRO A 53 -8.07 1.80 -6.55
N ILE A 54 -6.76 1.94 -6.68
CA ILE A 54 -5.96 1.30 -7.73
C ILE A 54 -4.92 0.35 -7.15
N SER A 55 -4.44 -0.58 -7.98
CA SER A 55 -3.38 -1.49 -7.58
C SER A 55 -2.03 -0.78 -7.42
N LYS A 56 -1.16 -1.34 -6.58
CA LYS A 56 0.22 -0.85 -6.39
C LYS A 56 0.99 -0.76 -7.71
N SER A 57 0.89 -1.77 -8.57
CA SER A 57 1.59 -1.79 -9.85
C SER A 57 1.11 -0.68 -10.77
N HIS A 58 -0.20 -0.44 -10.82
CA HIS A 58 -0.77 0.66 -11.59
C HIS A 58 -0.31 2.02 -11.07
N TRP A 59 -0.26 2.22 -9.75
CA TRP A 59 0.28 3.44 -9.15
C TRP A 59 1.70 3.74 -9.63
N TRP A 60 2.60 2.74 -9.57
CA TRP A 60 3.98 2.93 -10.02
C TRP A 60 4.10 3.14 -11.53
N ALA A 61 3.26 2.50 -12.34
CA ALA A 61 3.21 2.75 -13.78
C ALA A 61 2.84 4.21 -14.07
N LYS A 62 1.83 4.76 -13.40
CA LYS A 62 1.43 6.17 -13.58
C LYS A 62 2.46 7.17 -13.06
N VAL A 63 3.17 6.84 -11.99
CA VAL A 63 4.31 7.64 -11.50
C VAL A 63 5.43 7.65 -12.53
N LYS A 64 5.73 6.50 -13.16
CA LYS A 64 6.71 6.38 -14.24
C LYS A 64 6.28 7.17 -15.48
N ASP A 65 4.99 7.14 -15.82
CA ASP A 65 4.41 7.91 -16.93
C ASP A 65 4.34 9.43 -16.64
N GLY A 66 4.69 9.88 -15.44
CA GLY A 66 4.63 11.29 -15.03
C GLY A 66 3.22 11.84 -14.80
N LYS A 67 2.20 10.98 -14.79
CA LYS A 67 0.79 11.38 -14.55
C LYS A 67 0.48 11.55 -13.06
N PHE A 68 1.22 10.86 -12.20
CA PHE A 68 1.02 10.85 -10.75
C PHE A 68 2.18 11.57 -10.05
N PRO A 69 1.99 12.09 -8.82
CA PRO A 69 3.02 12.86 -8.15
C PRO A 69 4.27 12.03 -7.89
N GLN A 70 5.43 12.67 -8.06
CA GLN A 70 6.71 12.02 -7.89
C GLN A 70 6.98 11.72 -6.40
N PRO A 71 7.57 10.56 -6.08
CA PRO A 71 7.89 10.19 -4.71
C PRO A 71 9.02 11.04 -4.14
N VAL A 72 8.88 11.44 -2.87
CA VAL A 72 9.92 12.10 -2.07
C VAL A 72 10.59 11.08 -1.17
N LYS A 73 11.94 11.08 -1.15
CA LYS A 73 12.74 10.28 -0.22
C LYS A 73 12.85 11.03 1.11
N LEU A 74 12.27 10.47 2.17
CA LEU A 74 12.41 11.00 3.54
C LEU A 74 13.62 10.40 4.27
N GLY A 75 14.17 9.30 3.75
CA GLY A 75 15.36 8.64 4.29
C GLY A 75 15.76 7.43 3.42
N PRO A 76 16.80 6.68 3.81
CA PRO A 76 17.39 5.64 2.97
C PRO A 76 16.41 4.56 2.50
N ARG A 77 15.40 4.23 3.33
CA ARG A 77 14.40 3.17 3.05
C ARG A 77 12.96 3.69 3.03
N THR A 78 12.77 5.01 3.06
CA THR A 78 11.46 5.63 3.23
C THR A 78 11.12 6.51 2.04
N THR A 79 10.16 6.03 1.25
CA THR A 79 9.55 6.77 0.15
C THR A 79 8.14 7.20 0.56
N ALA A 80 7.82 8.48 0.37
CA ALA A 80 6.51 9.04 0.69
C ALA A 80 6.08 10.08 -0.37
N TRP A 81 4.83 10.51 -0.29
CA TRP A 81 4.25 11.55 -1.14
C TRP A 81 3.77 12.69 -0.26
N ARG A 82 3.83 13.93 -0.76
CA ARG A 82 3.24 15.07 -0.05
C ARG A 82 1.73 14.93 -0.08
N ILE A 83 1.09 15.25 1.04
CA ILE A 83 -0.38 15.21 1.12
C ILE A 83 -1.00 16.18 0.11
N SER A 84 -0.39 17.37 -0.07
CA SER A 84 -0.83 18.39 -1.03
C SER A 84 -0.97 17.85 -2.45
N ASP A 85 0.03 17.09 -2.91
CA ASP A 85 0.08 16.63 -4.29
C ASP A 85 -0.96 15.53 -4.54
N ILE A 86 -1.26 14.75 -3.50
CA ILE A 86 -2.28 13.71 -3.55
C ILE A 86 -3.68 14.33 -3.51
N GLN A 87 -3.89 15.37 -2.71
CA GLN A 87 -5.15 16.13 -2.72
C GLN A 87 -5.40 16.76 -4.08
N ALA A 88 -4.39 17.38 -4.68
CA ALA A 88 -4.47 17.94 -6.03
C ALA A 88 -4.79 16.86 -7.08
N LEU A 89 -4.19 15.67 -6.96
CA LEU A 89 -4.50 14.54 -7.84
C LEU A 89 -5.95 14.08 -7.68
N VAL A 90 -6.45 13.98 -6.44
CA VAL A 90 -7.85 13.59 -6.19
C VAL A 90 -8.82 14.60 -6.83
N GLU A 91 -8.56 15.89 -6.68
CA GLU A 91 -9.35 16.96 -7.31
C GLU A 91 -9.37 16.83 -8.85
N GLN A 92 -8.20 16.58 -9.44
CA GLN A 92 -8.08 16.35 -10.88
C GLN A 92 -8.87 15.11 -11.35
N LEU A 93 -8.89 14.05 -10.54
CA LEU A 93 -9.62 12.82 -10.84
C LEU A 93 -11.13 12.94 -10.63
N SER A 94 -11.58 13.76 -9.68
CA SER A 94 -13.00 13.99 -9.39
C SER A 94 -13.71 14.89 -10.41
N GLY A 95 -13.00 15.36 -11.43
CA GLY A 95 -13.57 16.23 -12.46
C GLY A 95 -13.60 17.72 -12.07
N GLY A 96 -12.84 18.11 -11.04
CA GLY A 96 -12.57 19.49 -10.68
C GLY A 96 -11.67 20.15 -11.72
N VAL A 97 -12.27 20.50 -12.86
CA VAL A 97 -11.96 21.61 -13.77
C VAL A 97 -10.51 22.10 -13.83
N LYS A 98 -9.95 22.03 -15.04
CA LYS A 98 -9.35 23.23 -15.63
C LYS A 98 -10.40 23.90 -16.49
#